data_AF-A0A090AHZ5-F1
#
_entry.id   AF-A0A090AHZ5-F1
#
_cell.length_a   1.000
_cell.length_b   1.000
_cell.length_c   1.000
_cell.angle_alpha   90.00
_cell.angle_beta   90.00
_cell.angle_gamma   90.00
#
_symmetry.space_group_name_H-M   'P 1'
#
loop_
_entity.id
_entity.type
_entity.pdbx_description
1 polymer ?
#
loop_
_entity_poly.entity_id
_entity_poly.type
_entity_poly.pdbx_seq_one_letter_code
_entity_poly.pdbx_strand_id
1 'polypeptide(L)'
;MNAKEFLDSAYQINQDATKEVDYRNATSRAYYAAYHGCKKLVNEPAVMGASHEKVIIALKNSSHQEKRSIGNSLQQIKASRVWADYQLDNSFPRSESNKVLEIVKRLYNLNKL
;
A
#
# COMPACT_ATOMS: atom_id res chain seq x y z
N MET A 1 -10.12 -12.79 3.29
CA MET A 1 -9.03 -11.80 3.40
C MET A 1 -9.44 -10.51 2.72
N ASN A 2 -9.69 -9.47 3.53
CA ASN A 2 -10.04 -8.12 3.10
C ASN A 2 -8.90 -7.13 3.42
N ALA A 3 -9.05 -5.86 3.00
CA ALA A 3 -8.03 -4.83 3.21
C ALA A 3 -7.63 -4.63 4.68
N LYS A 4 -8.59 -4.74 5.61
CA LYS A 4 -8.34 -4.59 7.05
C LYS A 4 -7.49 -5.74 7.60
N GLU A 5 -7.78 -6.98 7.21
CA GLU A 5 -7.00 -8.14 7.63
C GLU A 5 -5.52 -8.02 7.22
N PHE A 6 -5.24 -7.50 6.03
CA PHE A 6 -3.87 -7.20 5.59
C PHE A 6 -3.21 -6.11 6.44
N LEU A 7 -3.94 -5.05 6.79
CA LEU A 7 -3.42 -3.94 7.59
C LEU A 7 -3.12 -4.36 9.02
N ASP A 8 -4.03 -5.08 9.66
CA ASP A 8 -3.85 -5.61 11.01
C ASP A 8 -2.61 -6.53 11.05
N SER A 9 -2.47 -7.43 10.07
CA SER A 9 -1.29 -8.29 9.93
C SER A 9 0.00 -7.48 9.74
N ALA A 10 -0.03 -6.43 8.91
CA ALA A 10 1.14 -5.58 8.70
C ALA A 10 1.60 -4.87 9.98
N TYR A 11 0.65 -4.38 10.78
CA TYR A 11 0.94 -3.76 12.07
C TYR A 11 1.54 -4.76 13.06
N GLN A 12 0.93 -5.94 13.17
CA GLN A 12 1.42 -6.99 14.06
C GLN A 12 2.87 -7.38 13.72
N ILE A 13 3.14 -7.67 12.43
CA ILE A 13 4.49 -8.01 11.97
C ILE A 13 5.48 -6.89 12.31
N ASN A 14 5.14 -5.63 12.06
CA ASN A 14 6.06 -4.52 12.28
C ASN A 14 6.29 -4.18 13.75
N GLN A 15 5.30 -4.45 14.62
CA GLN A 15 5.41 -4.30 16.06
C GLN A 15 6.40 -5.31 16.63
N ASP A 16 6.30 -6.58 16.21
CA ASP A 16 7.13 -7.68 16.69
C ASP A 16 8.45 -7.85 15.88
N ALA A 17 8.69 -6.96 14.91
CA ALA A 17 9.78 -7.09 13.95
C ALA A 17 11.16 -6.93 14.61
N THR A 18 12.01 -7.95 14.42
CA THR A 18 13.39 -8.00 14.95
C THR A 18 14.45 -8.03 13.85
N LYS A 19 14.04 -8.31 12.60
CA LYS A 19 14.92 -8.48 11.45
C LYS A 19 14.34 -7.86 10.19
N GLU A 20 15.19 -7.62 9.21
CA GLU A 20 14.83 -6.95 7.96
C GLU A 20 13.65 -7.62 7.21
N VAL A 21 13.62 -8.95 7.17
CA VAL A 21 12.55 -9.70 6.51
C VAL A 21 11.17 -9.39 7.10
N ASP A 22 11.09 -9.02 8.38
CA ASP A 22 9.83 -8.65 9.02
C ASP A 22 9.36 -7.28 8.49
N TYR A 23 10.26 -6.30 8.36
CA TYR A 23 9.96 -4.98 7.78
C TYR A 23 9.52 -5.09 6.32
N ARG A 24 10.17 -5.96 5.55
CA ARG A 24 9.80 -6.25 4.15
C ARG A 24 8.41 -6.88 4.08
N ASN A 25 8.15 -7.89 4.91
CA ASN A 25 6.86 -8.55 4.99
C ASN A 25 5.74 -7.56 5.38
N ALA A 26 5.93 -6.78 6.44
CA ALA A 26 4.97 -5.77 6.88
C ALA A 26 4.66 -4.77 5.75
N THR A 27 5.68 -4.27 5.07
CA THR A 27 5.52 -3.36 3.91
C THR A 27 4.66 -3.98 2.81
N SER A 28 4.91 -5.25 2.47
CA SER A 28 4.13 -5.96 1.44
C SER A 28 2.65 -6.09 1.83
N ARG A 29 2.35 -6.50 3.08
CA ARG A 29 0.95 -6.61 3.56
C ARG A 29 0.27 -5.24 3.62
N ALA A 30 0.96 -4.21 4.10
CA ALA A 30 0.45 -2.84 4.16
C ALA A 30 0.09 -2.32 2.76
N TYR A 31 0.94 -2.61 1.77
CA TYR A 31 0.66 -2.26 0.38
C TYR A 31 -0.61 -2.95 -0.17
N TYR A 32 -0.77 -4.26 0.07
CA TYR A 32 -1.98 -4.98 -0.35
C TYR A 32 -3.24 -4.43 0.32
N ALA A 33 -3.18 -4.08 1.61
CA ALA A 33 -4.28 -3.42 2.30
C ALA A 33 -4.71 -2.13 1.57
N ALA A 34 -3.76 -1.23 1.32
CA ALA A 34 -4.02 0.02 0.63
C ALA A 34 -4.53 -0.19 -0.80
N TYR A 35 -3.92 -1.11 -1.54
CA TYR A 35 -4.33 -1.42 -2.91
C TYR A 35 -5.78 -1.92 -2.96
N HIS A 36 -6.16 -2.88 -2.12
CA HIS A 36 -7.52 -3.42 -2.11
C HIS A 36 -8.55 -2.39 -1.68
N GLY A 37 -8.22 -1.50 -0.75
CA GLY A 37 -9.08 -0.39 -0.40
C GLY A 37 -9.21 0.62 -1.55
N CYS A 38 -8.10 1.05 -2.13
CA CYS A 38 -8.07 2.01 -3.24
C CYS A 38 -8.76 1.49 -4.50
N LYS A 39 -8.72 0.18 -4.75
CA LYS A 39 -9.42 -0.47 -5.86
C LYS A 39 -10.95 -0.25 -5.79
N LYS A 40 -11.52 -0.05 -4.60
CA LYS A 40 -12.96 0.27 -4.46
C LYS A 40 -13.30 1.70 -4.91
N LEU A 41 -12.32 2.59 -4.99
CA LEU A 41 -12.51 4.02 -5.31
C LEU A 41 -12.51 4.32 -6.81
N VAL A 42 -11.98 3.39 -7.60
CA VAL A 42 -12.01 3.41 -9.06
C VAL A 42 -13.27 2.69 -9.52
N ASN A 43 -14.30 3.48 -9.82
CA ASN A 43 -15.64 3.06 -10.17
C ASN A 43 -15.73 2.55 -11.62
N GLU A 44 -14.72 1.80 -12.08
CA GLU A 44 -14.70 1.24 -13.43
C GLU A 44 -15.22 -0.19 -13.43
N PRO A 45 -16.15 -0.55 -14.34
CA PRO A 45 -16.56 -1.93 -14.51
C PRO A 45 -15.34 -2.74 -14.95
N ALA A 46 -14.86 -3.55 -14.02
CA ALA A 46 -14.13 -4.77 -14.26
C ALA A 46 -13.11 -4.72 -15.41
N VAL A 47 -11.97 -4.06 -15.18
CA VAL A 47 -10.75 -4.75 -15.59
C VAL A 47 -10.52 -5.83 -14.52
N MET A 48 -11.16 -6.99 -14.69
CA MET A 48 -10.66 -8.21 -14.07
C MET A 48 -9.19 -8.31 -14.46
N GLY A 49 -8.29 -8.31 -13.48
CA GLY A 49 -6.85 -8.19 -13.72
C GLY A 49 -6.32 -6.76 -13.87
N ALA A 50 -7.01 -5.73 -13.35
CA ALA A 50 -6.44 -4.39 -13.25
C ALA A 50 -5.09 -4.50 -12.53
N SER A 51 -4.00 -4.24 -13.27
CA SER A 51 -2.68 -4.20 -12.67
C SER A 51 -2.66 -3.10 -11.62
N HIS A 52 -1.83 -3.26 -10.60
CA HIS A 52 -1.57 -2.24 -9.59
C HIS A 52 -1.37 -0.84 -10.19
N GLU A 53 -0.75 -0.78 -11.36
CA GLU A 53 -0.52 0.43 -12.14
C GLU A 53 -1.81 1.09 -12.63
N LYS A 54 -2.79 0.32 -13.13
CA LYS A 54 -4.07 0.88 -13.62
C LYS A 54 -4.84 1.58 -12.53
N VAL A 55 -4.90 1.00 -11.32
CA VAL A 55 -5.55 1.63 -10.16
C VAL A 55 -4.87 2.95 -9.80
N ILE A 56 -3.54 2.98 -9.78
CA ILE A 56 -2.76 4.19 -9.50
C ILE A 56 -3.02 5.25 -10.56
N ILE A 57 -2.95 4.91 -11.86
CA ILE A 57 -3.17 5.84 -12.97
C ILE A 57 -4.59 6.42 -12.91
N ALA A 58 -5.61 5.59 -12.73
CA ALA A 58 -6.99 6.05 -12.66
C ALA A 58 -7.24 7.01 -11.49
N LEU A 59 -6.62 6.76 -10.32
CA LEU A 59 -6.67 7.67 -9.19
C LEU A 59 -5.93 8.99 -9.47
N LYS A 60 -4.73 8.94 -10.07
CA LYS A 60 -3.92 10.12 -10.42
C LYS A 60 -4.57 10.99 -11.50
N ASN A 61 -5.36 10.39 -12.39
CA ASN A 61 -6.06 11.09 -13.47
C ASN A 61 -7.48 11.54 -13.09
N SER A 62 -7.93 11.26 -11.85
CA SER A 62 -9.24 11.70 -11.37
C SER A 62 -9.36 13.24 -11.36
N SER A 63 -10.55 13.74 -11.68
CA SER A 63 -10.92 15.16 -11.53
C SER A 63 -10.95 15.61 -10.06
N HIS A 64 -11.21 14.69 -9.13
CA HIS A 64 -11.18 14.97 -7.69
C HIS A 64 -9.75 15.00 -7.13
N GLN A 65 -9.38 16.10 -6.48
CA GLN A 65 -8.05 16.31 -5.90
C GLN A 65 -7.68 15.25 -4.85
N GLU A 66 -8.65 14.83 -4.04
CA GLU A 66 -8.45 13.79 -3.02
C GLU A 66 -8.01 12.46 -3.64
N LYS A 67 -8.70 12.01 -4.71
CA LYS A 67 -8.33 10.79 -5.44
C LYS A 67 -6.94 10.90 -6.06
N ARG A 68 -6.54 12.07 -6.57
CA ARG A 68 -5.17 12.28 -7.07
C ARG A 68 -4.12 12.13 -5.97
N SER A 69 -4.39 12.70 -4.79
CA SER A 69 -3.53 12.56 -3.62
C SER A 69 -3.38 11.11 -3.17
N ILE A 70 -4.48 10.35 -3.18
CA ILE A 70 -4.50 8.91 -2.91
C ILE A 70 -3.65 8.16 -3.94
N GLY A 71 -3.81 8.45 -5.23
CA GLY A 71 -3.03 7.84 -6.31
C GLY A 71 -1.52 8.08 -6.16
N ASN A 72 -1.12 9.31 -5.79
CA ASN A 72 0.28 9.64 -5.50
C ASN A 72 0.82 8.86 -4.29
N SER A 73 0.03 8.77 -3.22
CA SER A 73 0.40 8.01 -2.03
C SER A 73 0.53 6.51 -2.34
N LEU A 74 -0.40 5.95 -3.12
CA LEU A 74 -0.39 4.55 -3.54
C LEU A 74 0.82 4.24 -4.44
N GLN A 75 1.19 5.16 -5.34
CA GLN A 75 2.39 5.06 -6.16
C GLN A 75 3.66 5.01 -5.30
N GLN A 76 3.74 5.87 -4.29
CA GLN A 76 4.87 5.93 -3.38
C GLN A 76 5.05 4.60 -2.64
N ILE A 77 4.01 4.08 -2.00
CA ILE A 77 4.10 2.83 -1.25
C ILE A 77 4.26 1.59 -2.15
N LYS A 78 3.83 1.66 -3.41
CA LYS A 78 4.16 0.62 -4.42
C LYS A 78 5.67 0.54 -4.63
N ALA A 79 6.37 1.68 -4.72
CA ALA A 79 7.82 1.70 -4.89
C ALA A 79 8.52 1.07 -3.67
N SER A 80 8.09 1.42 -2.45
CA SER A 80 8.60 0.79 -1.22
C SER A 80 8.32 -0.72 -1.19
N ARG A 81 7.15 -1.17 -1.66
CA ARG A 81 6.84 -2.61 -1.81
C ARG A 81 7.76 -3.29 -2.83
N VAL A 82 8.08 -2.65 -3.95
CA VAL A 82 9.01 -3.20 -4.95
C VAL A 82 10.41 -3.36 -4.36
N TRP A 83 10.89 -2.37 -3.61
CA TRP A 83 12.15 -2.48 -2.86
C TRP A 83 12.10 -3.65 -1.86
N ALA A 84 11.06 -3.70 -1.04
CA ALA A 84 10.88 -4.74 -0.03
C ALA A 84 10.86 -6.17 -0.61
N ASP A 85 10.13 -6.38 -1.71
CA ASP A 85 9.87 -7.73 -2.23
C ASP A 85 10.94 -8.20 -3.24
N TYR A 86 11.56 -7.29 -3.98
CA TYR A 86 12.40 -7.68 -5.14
C TYR A 86 13.85 -7.20 -5.08
N GLN A 87 14.16 -6.15 -4.32
CA GLN A 87 15.53 -5.64 -4.22
C GLN A 87 16.18 -6.20 -2.94
N LEU A 88 16.59 -7.47 -3.02
CA LEU A 88 17.18 -8.20 -1.89
C LEU A 88 18.64 -7.81 -1.63
N ASP A 89 19.35 -7.33 -2.66
CA ASP A 89 20.74 -6.87 -2.55
C ASP A 89 20.87 -5.49 -1.86
N ASN A 90 19.75 -4.78 -1.68
CA ASN A 90 19.69 -3.49 -1.00
C ASN A 90 19.02 -3.66 0.36
N SER A 91 19.62 -3.16 1.45
CA SER A 91 19.00 -3.21 2.78
C SER A 91 17.64 -2.50 2.80
N PHE A 92 16.72 -2.97 3.63
CA PHE A 92 15.38 -2.39 3.78
C PHE A 92 15.13 -1.99 5.24
N PRO A 93 15.36 -0.73 5.61
CA PRO A 93 15.37 -0.32 7.01
C PRO A 93 13.95 -0.27 7.60
N ARG A 94 13.86 -0.46 8.93
CA ARG A 94 12.61 -0.32 9.70
C ARG A 94 11.90 1.02 9.46
N SER A 95 12.66 2.09 9.26
CA SER A 95 12.14 3.43 8.99
C SER A 95 11.27 3.49 7.73
N GLU A 96 11.60 2.73 6.69
CA GLU A 96 10.80 2.69 5.46
C GLU A 96 9.50 1.92 5.68
N SER A 97 9.53 0.80 6.42
CA SER A 97 8.31 0.07 6.84
C SER A 97 7.36 0.96 7.66
N ASN A 98 7.90 1.67 8.66
CA ASN A 98 7.12 2.59 9.50
C ASN A 98 6.47 3.70 8.66
N LYS A 99 7.21 4.28 7.71
CA LYS A 99 6.71 5.30 6.80
C LYS A 99 5.57 4.78 5.93
N VAL A 100 5.69 3.56 5.39
CA VAL A 100 4.61 2.93 4.62
C VAL A 100 3.37 2.75 5.49
N LEU A 101 3.51 2.20 6.70
CA LEU A 101 2.38 1.99 7.62
C LEU A 101 1.67 3.30 7.96
N GLU A 102 2.39 4.38 8.20
CA GLU A 102 1.80 5.70 8.46
C GLU A 102 1.01 6.25 7.25
N ILE A 103 1.53 6.06 6.03
CA ILE A 103 0.79 6.42 4.81
C ILE A 103 -0.48 5.59 4.67
N VAL A 104 -0.38 4.27 4.84
CA VAL A 104 -1.53 3.36 4.72
C VAL A 104 -2.60 3.66 5.77
N LYS A 105 -2.20 3.98 7.00
CA LYS A 105 -3.12 4.43 8.08
C LYS A 105 -3.93 5.65 7.66
N ARG A 106 -3.26 6.65 7.09
CA ARG A 106 -3.92 7.87 6.61
C ARG A 106 -4.89 7.56 5.47
N LEU A 107 -4.47 6.74 4.51
CA LEU A 107 -5.34 6.30 3.40
C LEU A 107 -6.58 5.54 3.90
N TYR A 108 -6.41 4.67 4.89
CA TYR A 108 -7.50 3.93 5.51
C TYR A 108 -8.51 4.86 6.19
N ASN A 109 -8.02 5.82 6.97
CA ASN A 109 -8.87 6.78 7.69
C ASN A 109 -9.62 7.74 6.76
N LEU A 110 -8.97 8.21 5.68
CA LEU A 110 -9.57 9.14 4.73
C LEU A 110 -10.72 8.52 3.93
N ASN A 111 -10.64 7.21 3.65
CA ASN A 111 -11.55 6.55 2.73
C ASN A 111 -12.42 5.48 3.38
N LYS A 112 -12.32 5.28 4.70
CA LYS A 112 -12.95 4.17 5.45
C LYS A 112 -12.80 2.84 4.69
N LEU A 113 -11.58 2.56 4.24
CA LEU A 113 -11.27 1.41 3.36
C LEU A 113 -11.73 0.07 3.93
#